data_AF-A0A0E2D8Y1-F1
#
_entry.id   AF-A0A0E2D8Y1-F1
#
_cell.length_a   1.000
_cell.length_b   1.000
_cell.length_c   1.000
_cell.angle_alpha   90.00
_cell.angle_beta   90.00
_cell.angle_gamma   90.00
#
_symmetry.space_group_name_H-M   'P 1'
#
loop_
_entity.id
_entity.type
_entity.pdbx_description
1 polymer ?
#
loop_
_entity_poly.entity_id
_entity_poly.type
_entity_poly.pdbx_seq_one_letter_code
_entity_poly.pdbx_strand_id
1 'polypeptide(L)'
;MATVKLIGEKIKAVFEAAGISQRQVAQKLNLTPGGLNSKLTGRIESFAPSFLYFINSEFGADLNWLVDDSQPVTPVIYAKGVTRKVKDDDQLFNQMKNTEGIKDIIKNLLDLSPQEKNTFKDLITQYSTLRKNLKKN
;
A
#
# COMPACT_ATOMS: atom_id res chain seq x y z
N MET A 1 23.88 0.41 17.15
CA MET A 1 22.42 0.20 17.21
C MET A 1 22.02 -0.63 16.01
N ALA A 2 21.27 -1.72 16.16
CA ALA A 2 20.83 -2.52 15.03
C ALA A 2 19.83 -1.70 14.19
N THR A 3 20.10 -1.52 12.90
CA THR A 3 19.20 -0.84 11.97
C THR A 3 17.90 -1.65 11.88
N VAL A 4 16.77 -1.02 12.20
CA VAL A 4 15.46 -1.67 12.08
C VAL A 4 15.16 -1.85 10.60
N LYS A 5 15.08 -3.10 10.13
CA LYS A 5 14.71 -3.41 8.74
C LYS A 5 13.21 -3.12 8.53
N LEU A 6 12.88 -2.19 7.63
CA LEU A 6 11.50 -1.74 7.37
C LEU A 6 10.79 -2.55 6.27
N ILE A 7 11.52 -3.37 5.51
CA ILE A 7 10.99 -4.13 4.38
C ILE A 7 9.73 -4.95 4.72
N GLY A 8 9.68 -5.56 5.91
CA GLY A 8 8.52 -6.33 6.36
C GLY A 8 7.26 -5.47 6.57
N GLU A 9 7.45 -4.26 7.09
CA GLU A 9 6.38 -3.27 7.27
C GLU A 9 5.94 -2.69 5.92
N LYS A 10 6.89 -2.43 5.01
CA LYS A 10 6.60 -1.99 3.65
C LYS A 10 5.77 -3.00 2.87
N ILE A 11 6.08 -4.30 2.98
CA ILE A 11 5.27 -5.35 2.36
C ILE A 11 3.86 -5.40 2.96
N LYS A 12 3.72 -5.21 4.28
CA LYS A 12 2.39 -5.11 4.92
C LYS A 12 1.61 -3.90 4.38
N ALA A 13 2.25 -2.75 4.22
CA ALA A 13 1.64 -1.57 3.63
C ALA A 13 1.21 -1.80 2.17
N VAL A 14 1.96 -2.60 1.39
CA VAL A 14 1.55 -3.02 0.05
C VAL A 14 0.28 -3.86 0.10
N PHE A 15 0.17 -4.81 1.04
CA PHE A 15 -1.03 -5.65 1.18
C PHE A 15 -2.26 -4.84 1.60
N GLU A 16 -2.09 -3.93 2.55
CA GLU A 16 -3.13 -3.00 2.99
C GLU A 16 -3.57 -2.09 1.84
N ALA A 17 -2.62 -1.54 1.09
CA ALA A 17 -2.90 -0.74 -0.09
C ALA A 17 -3.55 -1.56 -1.22
N ALA A 18 -3.34 -2.87 -1.30
CA ALA A 18 -4.07 -3.75 -2.22
C ALA A 18 -5.42 -4.21 -1.64
N GLY A 19 -5.68 -3.91 -0.37
CA GLY A 19 -6.78 -4.42 0.45
C GLY A 19 -6.88 -5.94 0.43
N ILE A 20 -5.73 -6.62 0.40
CA ILE A 20 -5.62 -8.07 0.50
C ILE A 20 -5.12 -8.45 1.89
N SER A 21 -5.72 -9.48 2.49
CA SER A 21 -5.24 -9.98 3.78
C SER A 21 -3.95 -10.79 3.62
N GLN A 22 -3.12 -10.77 4.66
CA GLN A 22 -1.91 -11.62 4.72
C GLN A 22 -2.25 -13.12 4.53
N ARG A 23 -3.44 -13.57 4.99
CA ARG A 23 -3.90 -14.95 4.77
C ARG A 23 -4.11 -15.27 3.29
N GLN A 24 -4.73 -14.36 2.53
CA GLN A 24 -4.92 -14.55 1.08
C GLN A 24 -3.59 -14.56 0.32
N VAL A 25 -2.63 -13.71 0.72
CA VAL A 25 -1.29 -13.73 0.13
C VAL A 25 -0.52 -15.02 0.48
N ALA A 26 -0.63 -15.50 1.72
CA ALA A 26 -0.02 -16.77 2.13
C ALA A 26 -0.54 -17.93 1.27
N GLN A 27 -1.85 -17.98 0.99
CA GLN A 27 -2.43 -18.98 0.09
C GLN A 27 -1.86 -18.90 -1.33
N LYS A 28 -1.73 -17.68 -1.91
CA LYS A 28 -1.12 -17.48 -3.24
C LYS A 28 0.32 -17.98 -3.33
N LEU A 29 1.05 -17.90 -2.23
CA LEU A 29 2.46 -18.30 -2.13
C LEU A 29 2.66 -19.74 -1.66
N ASN A 30 1.58 -20.50 -1.45
CA ASN A 30 1.61 -21.84 -0.84
C ASN A 30 2.35 -21.85 0.51
N LEU A 31 2.13 -20.81 1.33
CA LEU A 31 2.69 -20.63 2.66
C LEU A 31 1.60 -20.75 3.72
N THR A 32 1.97 -21.12 4.94
CA THR A 32 1.08 -20.96 6.09
C THR A 32 1.02 -19.47 6.49
N PRO A 33 -0.10 -18.99 7.09
CA PRO A 33 -0.18 -17.63 7.61
C PRO A 33 0.95 -17.29 8.60
N GLY A 34 1.33 -18.26 9.44
CA GLY A 34 2.46 -18.15 10.36
C GLY A 34 3.81 -18.08 9.66
N GLY A 35 4.02 -18.88 8.60
CA GLY A 35 5.23 -18.84 7.78
C GLY A 35 5.43 -17.48 7.10
N LEU A 36 4.35 -16.89 6.56
CA LEU A 36 4.41 -15.54 6.00
C LEU A 36 4.65 -14.49 7.11
N ASN A 37 4.01 -14.63 8.27
CA ASN A 37 4.22 -13.70 9.39
C ASN A 37 5.68 -13.69 9.88
N SER A 38 6.29 -14.86 10.00
CA SER A 38 7.70 -15.02 10.39
C SER A 38 8.65 -14.35 9.39
N LYS A 39 8.34 -14.41 8.08
CA LYS A 39 9.09 -13.67 7.04
C LYS A 39 8.94 -12.15 7.23
N LEU A 40 7.71 -11.66 7.40
CA LEU A 40 7.42 -10.23 7.51
C LEU A 40 7.92 -9.59 8.81
N THR A 41 8.14 -10.36 9.86
CA THR A 41 8.64 -9.87 11.16
C THR A 41 10.16 -9.96 11.30
N GLY A 42 10.88 -10.33 10.23
CA GLY A 42 12.34 -10.38 10.24
C GLY A 42 12.93 -11.53 11.06
N ARG A 43 12.12 -12.53 11.44
CA ARG A 43 12.61 -13.77 12.09
C ARG A 43 13.32 -14.72 11.12
N ILE A 44 13.32 -14.40 9.83
CA ILE A 44 14.04 -15.09 8.75
C ILE A 44 14.94 -14.04 8.08
N GLU A 45 16.24 -14.32 7.99
CA GLU A 45 17.31 -13.33 7.79
C GLU A 45 17.28 -12.58 6.44
N SER A 46 16.59 -13.10 5.42
CA SER A 46 16.47 -12.46 4.11
C SER A 46 15.20 -12.88 3.36
N PHE A 47 14.67 -11.96 2.54
CA PHE A 47 13.62 -12.27 1.58
C PHE A 47 14.25 -12.88 0.34
N ALA A 48 13.76 -14.06 -0.08
CA ALA A 48 14.20 -14.66 -1.33
C ALA A 48 13.89 -13.73 -2.52
N PRO A 49 14.78 -13.62 -3.53
CA PRO A 49 14.53 -12.79 -4.71
C PRO A 49 13.19 -13.10 -5.40
N SER A 50 12.78 -14.37 -5.43
CA SER A 50 11.48 -14.80 -5.97
C SER A 50 10.29 -14.19 -5.23
N PHE A 51 10.40 -13.99 -3.92
CA PHE A 51 9.36 -13.35 -3.13
C PHE A 51 9.29 -11.85 -3.45
N LEU A 52 10.44 -11.17 -3.55
CA LEU A 52 10.47 -9.75 -3.95
C LEU A 52 9.92 -9.56 -5.37
N TYR A 53 10.27 -10.45 -6.29
CA TYR A 53 9.71 -10.48 -7.65
C TYR A 53 8.19 -10.70 -7.65
N PHE A 54 7.67 -11.58 -6.79
CA PHE A 54 6.23 -11.73 -6.60
C PHE A 54 5.59 -10.42 -6.14
N ILE A 55 6.18 -9.72 -5.15
CA ILE A 55 5.64 -8.45 -4.66
C ILE A 55 5.59 -7.39 -5.78
N ASN A 56 6.65 -7.29 -6.59
CA ASN A 56 6.69 -6.36 -7.72
C ASN A 56 5.71 -6.75 -8.84
N SER A 57 5.68 -8.01 -9.26
CA SER A 57 4.81 -8.46 -10.36
C SER A 57 3.32 -8.47 -10.02
N GLU A 58 2.96 -8.81 -8.78
CA GLU A 58 1.57 -8.90 -8.36
C GLU A 58 1.00 -7.54 -7.96
N PHE A 59 1.77 -6.72 -7.23
CA PHE A 59 1.30 -5.47 -6.63
C PHE A 59 1.94 -4.20 -7.20
N GLY A 60 2.94 -4.34 -8.08
CA GLY A 60 3.61 -3.20 -8.72
C GLY A 60 4.50 -2.39 -7.80
N ALA A 61 4.82 -2.86 -6.59
CA ALA A 61 5.66 -2.11 -5.65
C ALA A 61 7.09 -1.95 -6.19
N ASP A 62 7.65 -0.74 -6.02
CA ASP A 62 9.02 -0.44 -6.42
C ASP A 62 10.02 -1.16 -5.50
N LEU A 63 10.92 -1.96 -6.10
CA LEU A 63 11.88 -2.76 -5.33
C LEU A 63 12.96 -1.92 -4.66
N ASN A 64 13.33 -0.77 -5.23
CA ASN A 64 14.33 0.12 -4.63
C ASN A 64 13.75 0.75 -3.36
N TRP A 65 12.50 1.23 -3.42
CA TRP A 65 11.78 1.69 -2.23
C TRP A 65 11.61 0.60 -1.19
N LEU A 66 11.32 -0.64 -1.61
CA LEU A 66 11.05 -1.76 -0.72
C LEU A 66 12.26 -2.14 0.15
N VAL A 67 13.47 -2.09 -0.41
CA VAL A 67 14.71 -2.49 0.28
C VAL A 67 15.47 -1.32 0.92
N ASP A 68 15.12 -0.07 0.60
CA ASP A 68 15.78 1.13 1.13
C ASP A 68 15.19 1.55 2.47
N ASP A 69 15.79 1.16 3.59
CA ASP A 69 15.33 1.50 4.94
C ASP A 69 15.34 3.01 5.25
N SER A 70 15.95 3.87 4.41
CA SER A 70 15.85 5.33 4.56
C SER A 70 14.50 5.90 4.09
N GLN A 71 13.77 5.16 3.25
CA GLN A 71 12.46 5.56 2.74
C GLN A 71 11.35 5.20 3.72
N PRO A 72 10.32 6.06 3.88
CA PRO A 72 9.20 5.79 4.77
C PRO A 72 8.36 4.58 4.32
N VAL A 73 7.66 3.95 5.27
CA VAL A 73 6.75 2.81 5.03
C VAL A 73 5.50 3.23 4.25
N THR A 74 5.06 4.48 4.40
CA THR A 74 3.92 5.04 3.64
C THR A 74 4.25 6.45 3.12
N PRO A 75 3.73 6.84 1.94
CA PRO A 75 2.89 6.06 1.02
C PRO A 75 3.68 4.96 0.28
N VAL A 76 2.98 3.92 -0.18
CA VAL A 76 3.57 2.88 -1.04
C VAL A 76 4.06 3.48 -2.35
N ILE A 77 5.31 3.22 -2.72
CA ILE A 77 5.89 3.64 -4.01
C ILE A 77 5.77 2.49 -5.01
N TYR A 78 5.27 2.79 -6.20
CA TYR A 78 5.06 1.82 -7.26
C TYR A 78 6.03 2.03 -8.41
N ALA A 79 6.50 0.91 -8.99
CA ALA A 79 7.38 0.93 -10.14
C ALA A 79 6.66 1.49 -11.37
N LYS A 80 7.34 2.37 -12.11
CA LYS A 80 6.81 2.90 -13.37
C LYS A 80 6.79 1.81 -14.43
N GLY A 81 5.69 1.68 -15.18
CA GLY A 81 5.58 0.77 -16.31
C GLY A 81 5.26 -0.70 -15.98
N VAL A 82 4.99 -1.04 -14.71
CA VAL A 82 4.53 -2.38 -14.34
C VAL A 82 3.01 -2.46 -14.49
N THR A 83 2.53 -3.30 -15.40
CA THR A 83 1.11 -3.65 -15.49
C THR A 83 0.72 -4.48 -14.26
N ARG A 84 0.01 -3.87 -13.32
CA ARG A 84 -0.47 -4.55 -12.10
C ARG A 84 -1.48 -5.64 -12.49
N LYS A 85 -1.34 -6.83 -11.92
CA LYS A 85 -2.35 -7.90 -12.06
C LYS A 85 -3.61 -7.61 -11.26
N VAL A 86 -3.48 -6.88 -10.16
CA VAL A 86 -4.63 -6.25 -9.51
C VAL A 86 -5.06 -5.09 -10.41
N LYS A 87 -6.27 -5.18 -10.99
CA LYS A 87 -6.82 -4.07 -11.77
C LYS A 87 -6.88 -2.85 -10.85
N ASP A 88 -6.45 -1.68 -11.33
CA ASP A 88 -6.44 -0.45 -10.54
C ASP A 88 -7.79 -0.18 -9.85
N ASP A 89 -8.89 -0.56 -10.49
CA ASP A 89 -10.25 -0.47 -9.94
C ASP A 89 -10.50 -1.43 -8.77
N ASP A 90 -9.99 -2.66 -8.83
CA ASP A 90 -10.10 -3.65 -7.74
C ASP A 90 -9.30 -3.19 -6.52
N GLN A 91 -8.12 -2.61 -6.76
CA GLN A 91 -7.29 -2.05 -5.70
C GLN A 91 -7.97 -0.86 -5.02
N LEU A 92 -8.46 0.10 -5.82
CA LEU A 92 -9.18 1.26 -5.30
C LEU A 92 -10.42 0.80 -4.51
N PHE A 93 -11.20 -0.13 -5.06
CA PHE A 93 -12.37 -0.70 -4.38
C PHE A 93 -12.01 -1.35 -3.05
N ASN A 94 -10.94 -2.15 -3.01
CA ASN A 94 -10.50 -2.81 -1.78
C ASN A 94 -9.96 -1.81 -0.74
N GLN A 95 -9.24 -0.76 -1.16
CA GLN A 95 -8.83 0.33 -0.26
C GLN A 95 -10.05 1.04 0.34
N MET A 96 -11.02 1.38 -0.50
CA MET A 96 -12.27 2.02 -0.08
C MET A 96 -13.06 1.15 0.92
N LYS A 97 -13.08 -0.17 0.69
CA LYS A 97 -13.79 -1.14 1.53
C LYS A 97 -13.11 -1.39 2.89
N ASN A 98 -11.78 -1.47 2.90
CA ASN A 98 -11.03 -2.00 4.05
C ASN A 98 -10.39 -0.92 4.93
N THR A 99 -10.34 0.34 4.47
CA THR A 99 -9.80 1.43 5.29
C THR A 99 -10.87 1.97 6.24
N GLU A 100 -10.59 1.93 7.54
CA GLU A 100 -11.49 2.44 8.58
C GLU A 100 -11.81 3.93 8.33
N GLY A 101 -13.09 4.32 8.46
CA GLY A 101 -13.58 5.68 8.22
C GLY A 101 -13.75 6.07 6.74
N ILE A 102 -12.99 5.48 5.80
CA ILE A 102 -13.08 5.82 4.37
C ILE A 102 -14.44 5.46 3.77
N LYS A 103 -15.02 4.33 4.17
CA LYS A 103 -16.32 3.88 3.68
C LYS A 103 -17.43 4.92 3.95
N ASP A 104 -17.43 5.53 5.13
CA ASP A 104 -18.47 6.50 5.49
C ASP A 104 -18.21 7.87 4.85
N ILE A 105 -16.94 8.26 4.68
CA ILE A 105 -16.57 9.43 3.87
C ILE A 105 -17.09 9.28 2.43
N ILE A 106 -16.91 8.11 1.81
CA ILE A 106 -17.36 7.87 0.43
C ILE A 106 -18.88 7.93 0.33
N LYS A 107 -19.62 7.31 1.26
CA LYS A 107 -21.08 7.42 1.28
C LYS A 107 -21.53 8.88 1.31
N ASN A 108 -20.98 9.66 2.24
CA ASN A 108 -21.30 11.08 2.35
C ASN A 108 -20.96 11.82 1.05
N LEU A 109 -19.80 11.57 0.44
CA LEU A 109 -19.41 12.18 -0.82
C LEU A 109 -20.33 11.79 -1.98
N LEU A 110 -20.86 10.57 -2.02
CA LEU A 110 -21.78 10.12 -3.06
C LEU A 110 -23.14 10.82 -2.98
N ASP A 111 -23.59 11.13 -1.77
CA ASP A 111 -24.88 11.80 -1.50
C ASP A 111 -24.86 13.31 -1.82
N LEU A 112 -23.68 13.92 -1.96
CA LEU A 112 -23.53 15.34 -2.30
C LEU A 112 -23.98 15.68 -3.73
N SER A 113 -24.41 16.92 -3.93
CA SER A 113 -24.64 17.48 -5.27
C SER A 113 -23.34 17.60 -6.08
N PRO A 114 -23.41 17.72 -7.42
CA PRO A 114 -22.21 17.90 -8.25
C PRO A 114 -21.36 19.12 -7.85
N GLN A 115 -22.01 20.21 -7.43
CA GLN A 115 -21.32 21.43 -7.02
C GLN A 115 -20.56 21.22 -5.70
N GLU A 116 -21.19 20.58 -4.71
CA GLU A 116 -20.55 20.23 -3.44
C GLU A 116 -19.40 19.23 -3.64
N LYS A 117 -19.58 18.23 -4.51
CA LYS A 117 -18.52 17.29 -4.90
C LYS A 117 -17.29 18.02 -5.45
N ASN A 118 -17.49 19.03 -6.31
CA ASN A 118 -16.40 19.85 -6.84
C ASN A 118 -15.70 20.65 -5.75
N THR A 119 -16.45 21.27 -4.84
CA THR A 119 -15.88 21.98 -3.69
C THR A 119 -15.00 21.07 -2.83
N PHE A 120 -15.47 19.86 -2.52
CA PHE A 120 -14.68 18.89 -1.75
C PHE A 120 -13.44 18.41 -2.51
N LYS A 121 -13.54 18.18 -3.82
CA LYS A 121 -12.39 17.85 -4.66
C LYS A 121 -11.31 18.95 -4.58
N ASP A 122 -11.71 20.21 -4.65
CA ASP A 122 -10.78 21.34 -4.61
C ASP A 122 -10.11 21.45 -3.22
N LEU A 123 -10.88 21.28 -2.14
CA LEU A 123 -10.35 21.28 -0.77
C LEU A 123 -9.31 20.16 -0.56
N ILE A 124 -9.62 18.92 -1.00
CA ILE A 124 -8.69 17.79 -0.90
C ILE A 124 -7.40 18.07 -1.70
N THR A 125 -7.54 18.67 -2.88
CA THR A 125 -6.40 19.02 -3.74
C THR A 125 -5.50 20.08 -3.10
N GLN A 126 -6.11 21.12 -2.52
CA GLN A 126 -5.38 22.18 -1.81
C GLN A 126 -4.63 21.62 -0.60
N TYR A 127 -5.29 20.81 0.23
CA TYR A 127 -4.66 20.18 1.39
C TYR A 127 -3.50 19.25 1.01
N SER A 128 -3.68 18.44 -0.05
CA SER A 128 -2.63 17.57 -0.58
C SER A 128 -1.40 18.36 -1.03
N THR A 129 -1.61 19.50 -1.69
CA THR A 129 -0.54 20.40 -2.14
C THR A 129 0.19 21.02 -0.95
N LEU A 130 -0.54 21.56 0.03
CA LEU A 130 0.03 22.13 1.25
C LEU A 130 0.91 21.09 1.99
N ARG A 131 0.38 19.88 2.21
CA ARG A 131 1.10 18.80 2.88
C ARG A 131 2.39 18.40 2.15
N LYS A 132 2.39 18.37 0.82
CA LYS A 132 3.59 18.08 0.03
C LYS A 132 4.66 19.15 0.20
N ASN A 133 4.27 20.42 0.27
CA ASN A 133 5.19 21.53 0.45
C ASN A 133 5.81 21.54 1.86
N LEU A 134 5.04 21.20 2.89
CA LEU A 134 5.53 21.10 4.26
C LEU A 134 6.56 19.99 4.48
N LYS A 135 6.56 18.92 3.66
CA LYS A 135 7.52 17.82 3.74
C LYS A 135 8.85 18.08 3.00
N LYS A 136 8.96 19.18 2.26
CA LYS A 136 10.16 19.55 1.49
C LYS A 136 11.09 20.52 2.24
N ASN A 137 10.63 21.04 3.38
CA ASN A 137 11.40 21.87 4.32
C ASN A 137 11.80 21.03 5.53
#